data_AF-A0A1Z5HPT7-F1
#
_entry.id   AF-A0A1Z5HPT7-F1
#
_cell.length_a   1.000
_cell.length_b   1.000
_cell.length_c   1.000
_cell.angle_alpha   90.00
_cell.angle_beta   90.00
_cell.angle_gamma   90.00
#
_symmetry.space_group_name_H-M   'P 1'
#
loop_
_entity.id
_entity.type
_entity.pdbx_description
1 polymer ?
#
loop_
_entity_poly.entity_id
_entity_poly.type
_entity_poly.pdbx_seq_one_letter_code
_entity_poly.pdbx_strand_id
1 'polypeptide(L)'
;MKVAIIAVTEEGARLGEKLRSGLPGERVLYLSSKINNAEIAAEVFNLPLSHLVGKLIKNFDGIVFIMALGIAVRVIAPYIQSKIQDPAIVVVDEKGRYAISTLGGHWAGANELTRQVADILGAKPVITTATDIQGLPAIDVIARRLHSIPEPFHAVKDVNMALLRQEKVEIFSEIPREEIKAQWTDPKGQLIWKDIGDYTGASKHIAVVLSSRLFPQEMKPTLFLRPRNLVVGLGCRRGVTVDEIKTAVEETFRQERLSTLSIAAFSTIDRKKDESALLQLAKAWEISVRFWSPAELARVIEEFPELNWSPRVKEKVGVGGICEPAAILGSGRGSLVVRKRKYQRVTLAVARARSL
;
A
#
# COMPACT_ATOMS: atom_id res chain seq x y z
N MET A 1 -5.77 5.61 3.59
CA MET A 1 -5.77 6.58 2.48
C MET A 1 -5.62 7.95 3.08
N LYS A 2 -4.63 8.72 2.66
CA LYS A 2 -4.48 10.14 2.95
C LYS A 2 -5.22 10.94 1.88
N VAL A 3 -6.23 11.71 2.28
CA VAL A 3 -7.17 12.38 1.34
C VAL A 3 -7.10 13.90 1.47
N ALA A 4 -6.95 14.59 0.33
CA ALA A 4 -7.11 16.04 0.25
C ALA A 4 -8.54 16.37 -0.19
N ILE A 5 -9.19 17.32 0.48
CA ILE A 5 -10.52 17.80 0.11
C ILE A 5 -10.37 19.26 -0.29
N ILE A 6 -10.87 19.65 -1.45
CA ILE A 6 -10.70 21.01 -1.98
C ILE A 6 -12.06 21.64 -2.22
N ALA A 7 -12.31 22.79 -1.60
CA ALA A 7 -13.49 23.60 -1.85
C ALA A 7 -13.13 25.03 -2.24
N VAL A 8 -13.91 25.59 -3.16
CA VAL A 8 -13.72 26.94 -3.72
C VAL A 8 -14.90 27.87 -3.47
N THR A 9 -15.93 27.41 -2.77
CA THR A 9 -17.11 28.18 -2.37
C THR A 9 -17.46 27.93 -0.90
N GLU A 10 -18.26 28.82 -0.30
CA GLU A 10 -18.69 28.71 1.10
C GLU A 10 -19.53 27.45 1.37
N GLU A 11 -20.47 27.12 0.47
CA GLU A 11 -21.27 25.91 0.60
C GLU A 11 -20.39 24.65 0.44
N GLY A 12 -19.45 24.70 -0.51
CA GLY A 12 -18.45 23.64 -0.65
C GLY A 12 -17.58 23.46 0.59
N ALA A 13 -17.26 24.54 1.31
CA ALA A 13 -16.48 24.45 2.55
C ALA A 13 -17.22 23.66 3.64
N ARG A 14 -18.55 23.84 3.77
CA ARG A 14 -19.38 23.06 4.70
C ARG A 14 -19.41 21.58 4.35
N LEU A 15 -19.59 21.25 3.07
CA LEU A 15 -19.50 19.86 2.59
C LEU A 15 -18.10 19.28 2.84
N GLY A 16 -17.07 20.09 2.60
CA GLY A 16 -15.68 19.72 2.84
C GLY A 16 -15.41 19.38 4.31
N GLU A 17 -15.97 20.14 5.24
CA GLU A 17 -15.83 19.86 6.68
C GLU A 17 -16.57 18.58 7.09
N LYS A 18 -17.77 18.34 6.54
CA LYS A 18 -18.48 17.06 6.75
C LYS A 18 -17.64 15.88 6.28
N LEU A 19 -17.04 15.97 5.10
CA LEU A 19 -16.15 14.94 4.57
C LEU A 19 -14.87 14.79 5.40
N ARG A 20 -14.26 15.90 5.82
CA ARG A 20 -13.05 15.89 6.65
C ARG A 20 -13.34 15.17 7.98
N SER A 21 -14.50 15.41 8.59
CA SER A 21 -14.91 14.77 9.83
C SER A 21 -15.35 13.31 9.65
N GLY A 22 -16.04 12.98 8.56
CA GLY A 22 -16.64 11.64 8.34
C GLY A 22 -15.73 10.60 7.67
N LEU A 23 -14.78 11.00 6.82
CA LEU A 23 -13.91 10.04 6.12
C LEU A 23 -12.88 9.42 7.08
N PRO A 24 -12.50 8.14 6.90
CA PRO A 24 -11.43 7.52 7.68
C PRO A 24 -10.03 7.99 7.24
N GLY A 25 -9.02 7.79 8.09
CA GLY A 25 -7.62 8.07 7.75
C GLY A 25 -7.18 9.52 7.99
N GLU A 26 -6.15 9.97 7.28
CA GLU A 26 -5.65 11.36 7.34
C GLU A 26 -6.37 12.22 6.30
N ARG A 27 -6.95 13.34 6.71
CA ARG A 27 -7.76 14.21 5.85
C ARG A 27 -7.34 15.66 6.03
N VAL A 28 -7.11 16.35 4.91
CA VAL A 28 -6.76 17.77 4.92
C VAL A 28 -7.73 18.52 4.02
N LEU A 29 -8.44 19.48 4.60
CA LEU A 29 -9.35 20.36 3.87
C LEU A 29 -8.58 21.60 3.41
N TYR A 30 -8.70 21.93 2.12
CA TYR A 30 -8.12 23.10 1.49
C TYR A 30 -9.22 24.04 1.03
N LEU A 31 -9.18 25.29 1.52
CA LEU A 31 -10.14 26.32 1.17
C LEU A 31 -9.46 27.44 0.39
N SER A 32 -10.16 27.94 -0.64
CA SER A 32 -9.71 29.15 -1.32
C SER A 32 -9.71 30.32 -0.35
N SER A 33 -8.67 31.15 -0.39
CA SER A 33 -8.58 32.43 0.35
C SER A 33 -9.75 33.40 0.12
N LYS A 34 -10.58 33.17 -0.90
CA LYS A 34 -11.81 33.92 -1.16
C LYS A 34 -12.98 33.52 -0.26
N ILE A 35 -12.88 32.41 0.46
CA ILE A 35 -13.89 31.91 1.38
C ILE A 35 -13.60 32.50 2.76
N ASN A 36 -14.51 33.31 3.29
CA ASN A 36 -14.36 33.85 4.62
C ASN A 36 -15.09 32.95 5.63
N ASN A 37 -14.39 31.97 6.21
CA ASN A 37 -14.97 31.09 7.21
C ASN A 37 -13.94 30.69 8.28
N ALA A 38 -13.87 31.48 9.36
CA ALA A 38 -12.91 31.30 10.45
C ALA A 38 -13.21 30.08 11.36
N GLU A 39 -14.40 29.49 11.25
CA GLU A 39 -14.83 28.39 12.12
C GLU A 39 -14.38 27.01 11.58
N ILE A 40 -14.02 26.92 10.30
CA ILE A 40 -13.63 25.66 9.67
C ILE A 40 -12.10 25.53 9.72
N ALA A 41 -11.63 24.48 10.40
CA ALA A 41 -10.22 24.13 10.44
C ALA A 41 -9.76 23.61 9.06
N ALA A 42 -9.09 24.48 8.28
CA ALA A 42 -8.62 24.17 6.93
C ALA A 42 -7.31 24.88 6.58
N GLU A 43 -6.58 24.30 5.62
CA GLU A 43 -5.45 24.93 4.96
C GLU A 43 -5.95 25.93 3.92
N VAL A 44 -5.55 27.19 4.04
CA VAL A 44 -5.98 28.24 3.10
C VAL A 44 -4.98 28.35 1.96
N PHE A 45 -5.46 28.36 0.72
CA PHE A 45 -4.62 28.57 -0.45
C PHE A 45 -4.98 29.86 -1.22
N ASN A 46 -3.94 30.56 -1.65
CA ASN A 46 -4.02 31.78 -2.46
C ASN A 46 -3.45 31.60 -3.88
N LEU A 47 -2.86 30.45 -4.18
CA LEU A 47 -2.29 30.13 -5.47
C LEU A 47 -3.37 29.64 -6.46
N PRO A 48 -3.08 29.66 -7.78
CA PRO A 48 -3.92 28.99 -8.76
C PRO A 48 -4.18 27.53 -8.36
N LEU A 49 -5.42 27.06 -8.55
CA LEU A 49 -5.82 25.70 -8.19
C LEU A 49 -4.91 24.64 -8.84
N SER A 50 -4.46 24.85 -10.08
CA SER A 50 -3.52 23.98 -10.77
C SER A 50 -2.19 23.79 -10.02
N HIS A 51 -1.67 24.83 -9.36
CA HIS A 51 -0.43 24.74 -8.58
C HIS A 51 -0.63 23.95 -7.29
N LEU A 52 -1.77 24.15 -6.61
CA LEU A 52 -2.13 23.35 -5.44
C LEU A 52 -2.25 21.88 -5.84
N VAL A 53 -3.01 21.57 -6.89
CA VAL A 53 -3.22 20.20 -7.38
C VAL A 53 -1.90 19.51 -7.73
N GLY A 54 -0.96 20.21 -8.36
CA GLY A 54 0.37 19.67 -8.67
C GLY A 54 1.18 19.25 -7.44
N LYS A 55 0.96 19.91 -6.28
CA LYS A 55 1.54 19.49 -4.99
C LYS A 55 0.75 18.33 -4.38
N LEU A 56 -0.58 18.37 -4.44
CA LEU A 56 -1.43 17.38 -3.78
C LEU A 56 -1.35 16.01 -4.46
N ILE A 57 -1.33 15.94 -5.79
CA ILE A 57 -1.25 14.68 -6.55
C ILE A 57 -0.06 13.81 -6.15
N LYS A 58 1.04 14.42 -5.68
CA LYS A 58 2.27 13.72 -5.29
C LYS A 58 2.27 13.22 -3.83
N ASN A 59 1.39 13.74 -2.99
CA ASN A 59 1.47 13.59 -1.53
C ASN A 59 0.19 13.02 -0.90
N PHE A 60 -0.84 12.79 -1.70
CA PHE A 60 -2.14 12.30 -1.25
C PHE A 60 -2.54 11.09 -2.09
N ASP A 61 -3.10 10.08 -1.44
CA ASP A 61 -3.61 8.88 -2.08
C ASP A 61 -4.94 9.15 -2.81
N GLY A 62 -5.67 10.19 -2.39
CA GLY A 62 -6.93 10.60 -2.99
C GLY A 62 -7.21 12.10 -2.86
N ILE A 63 -7.96 12.64 -3.81
CA ILE A 63 -8.38 14.04 -3.85
C ILE A 63 -9.87 14.11 -4.13
N VAL A 64 -10.61 14.81 -3.26
CA VAL A 64 -12.04 15.12 -3.44
C VAL A 64 -12.18 16.59 -3.80
N PHE A 65 -12.66 16.87 -5.01
CA PHE A 65 -12.96 18.22 -5.47
C PHE A 65 -14.43 18.54 -5.25
N ILE A 66 -14.73 19.63 -4.54
CA ILE A 66 -16.10 20.14 -4.38
C ILE A 66 -16.26 21.35 -5.29
N MET A 67 -16.60 21.07 -6.55
CA MET A 67 -16.69 22.04 -7.65
C MET A 67 -17.23 21.36 -8.92
N ALA A 68 -17.34 22.12 -10.01
CA ALA A 68 -17.70 21.56 -11.32
C ALA A 68 -16.65 20.54 -11.83
N LEU A 69 -17.13 19.40 -12.33
CA LEU A 69 -16.30 18.33 -12.91
C LEU A 69 -15.35 18.83 -14.00
N GLY A 70 -15.81 19.72 -14.88
CA GLY A 70 -14.98 20.29 -15.93
C GLY A 70 -13.76 21.07 -15.42
N ILE A 71 -13.85 21.70 -14.24
CA ILE A 71 -12.72 22.37 -13.61
C ILE A 71 -11.73 21.33 -13.10
N ALA A 72 -12.22 20.34 -12.34
CA ALA A 72 -11.42 19.26 -11.78
C ALA A 72 -10.61 18.55 -12.89
N VAL A 73 -11.27 18.16 -13.99
CA VAL A 73 -10.62 17.48 -15.13
C VAL A 73 -9.51 18.34 -15.74
N ARG A 74 -9.74 19.64 -15.95
CA ARG A 74 -8.74 20.55 -16.52
C ARG A 74 -7.53 20.73 -15.61
N VAL A 75 -7.72 20.80 -14.28
CA VAL A 75 -6.61 21.02 -13.36
C VAL A 75 -5.79 19.75 -13.09
N ILE A 76 -6.39 18.57 -13.19
CA ILE A 76 -5.64 17.30 -13.05
C ILE A 76 -4.93 16.90 -14.33
N ALA A 77 -5.46 17.26 -15.52
CA ALA A 77 -4.97 16.79 -16.82
C ALA A 77 -3.44 16.89 -17.02
N PRO A 78 -2.75 17.99 -16.64
CA PRO A 78 -1.29 18.08 -16.80
C PRO A 78 -0.46 17.14 -15.91
N TYR A 79 -1.10 16.53 -14.91
CA TYR A 79 -0.44 15.73 -13.87
C TYR A 79 -0.80 14.25 -13.92
N ILE A 80 -1.68 13.83 -14.83
CA ILE A 80 -2.04 12.42 -15.04
C ILE A 80 -0.85 11.72 -15.69
N GLN A 81 -0.35 10.66 -15.06
CA GLN A 81 0.81 9.90 -15.52
C GLN A 81 0.45 8.47 -15.86
N SER A 82 -0.14 7.73 -14.92
CA SER A 82 -0.44 6.32 -15.10
C SER A 82 -1.45 5.79 -14.10
N LYS A 83 -2.15 4.71 -14.47
CA LYS A 83 -3.11 3.99 -13.62
C LYS A 83 -2.52 3.49 -12.29
N ILE A 84 -1.19 3.38 -12.18
CA ILE A 84 -0.48 2.87 -11.01
C ILE A 84 -0.18 3.99 -10.00
N GLN A 85 0.24 5.15 -10.51
CA GLN A 85 0.77 6.25 -9.69
C GLN A 85 -0.28 7.33 -9.41
N ASP A 86 -1.27 7.51 -10.29
CA ASP A 86 -2.24 8.57 -10.14
C ASP A 86 -3.16 8.30 -8.94
N PRO A 87 -3.47 9.31 -8.12
CA PRO A 87 -4.32 9.16 -6.95
C PRO A 87 -5.80 8.95 -7.33
N ALA A 88 -6.60 8.54 -6.36
CA ALA A 88 -8.05 8.48 -6.52
C ALA A 88 -8.62 9.90 -6.65
N ILE A 89 -9.33 10.21 -7.74
CA ILE A 89 -9.99 11.49 -7.92
C ILE A 89 -11.50 11.32 -7.88
N VAL A 90 -12.14 12.05 -6.96
CA VAL A 90 -13.61 12.13 -6.82
C VAL A 90 -14.04 13.58 -6.95
N VAL A 91 -15.15 13.80 -7.65
CA VAL A 91 -15.75 15.13 -7.77
C VAL A 91 -17.14 15.12 -7.16
N VAL A 92 -17.43 16.14 -6.36
CA VAL A 92 -18.73 16.39 -5.76
C VAL A 92 -19.26 17.72 -6.26
N ASP A 93 -20.51 17.78 -6.70
CA ASP A 93 -21.12 19.08 -7.04
C ASP A 93 -21.35 19.92 -5.79
N GLU A 94 -21.45 21.24 -5.95
CA GLU A 94 -21.53 22.19 -4.83
C GLU A 94 -22.74 21.96 -3.90
N LYS A 95 -23.80 21.29 -4.39
CA LYS A 95 -24.97 20.92 -3.58
C LYS A 95 -24.89 19.52 -2.97
N GLY A 96 -23.78 18.80 -3.15
CA GLY A 96 -23.59 17.45 -2.62
C GLY A 96 -24.58 16.42 -3.18
N ARG A 97 -25.10 16.62 -4.40
CA ARG A 97 -26.10 15.72 -5.01
C ARG A 97 -25.47 14.50 -5.64
N TYR A 98 -24.26 14.64 -6.20
CA TYR A 98 -23.54 13.57 -6.88
C TYR A 98 -22.11 13.49 -6.39
N ALA A 99 -21.64 12.27 -6.15
CA ALA A 99 -20.22 11.97 -5.99
C ALA A 99 -19.77 11.15 -7.20
N ILE A 100 -18.79 11.63 -7.95
CA ILE A 100 -18.42 11.11 -9.26
C ILE A 100 -17.00 10.55 -9.21
N SER A 101 -16.85 9.24 -9.45
CA SER A 101 -15.55 8.59 -9.59
C SER A 101 -14.91 9.03 -10.91
N THR A 102 -13.85 9.85 -10.84
CA THR A 102 -13.32 10.56 -12.02
C THR A 102 -12.01 9.97 -12.55
N LEU A 103 -11.08 9.60 -11.67
CA LEU A 103 -9.80 8.97 -12.04
C LEU A 103 -9.39 7.96 -10.98
N GLY A 104 -8.75 6.86 -11.38
CA GLY A 104 -8.22 5.88 -10.43
C GLY A 104 -9.28 4.97 -9.81
N GLY A 105 -10.35 4.64 -10.55
CA GLY A 105 -11.53 3.91 -10.05
C GLY A 105 -11.21 2.64 -9.24
N HIS A 106 -10.35 1.77 -9.77
CA HIS A 106 -10.04 0.46 -9.16
C HIS A 106 -8.81 0.50 -8.26
N TRP A 107 -7.62 0.58 -8.86
CA TRP A 107 -6.35 0.50 -8.15
C TRP A 107 -6.15 1.61 -7.11
N ALA A 108 -6.30 2.88 -7.49
CA ALA A 108 -6.16 4.00 -6.57
C ALA A 108 -7.34 4.08 -5.56
N GLY A 109 -8.48 3.45 -5.89
CA GLY A 109 -9.63 3.31 -5.00
C GLY A 109 -10.67 4.42 -5.10
N ALA A 110 -10.75 5.14 -6.23
CA ALA A 110 -11.73 6.22 -6.38
C ALA A 110 -13.20 5.73 -6.32
N ASN A 111 -13.49 4.50 -6.74
CA ASN A 111 -14.84 3.94 -6.63
C ASN A 111 -15.24 3.75 -5.16
N GLU A 112 -14.31 3.28 -4.33
CA GLU A 112 -14.53 3.12 -2.89
C GLU A 112 -14.69 4.48 -2.21
N LEU A 113 -13.79 5.41 -2.50
CA LEU A 113 -13.86 6.77 -1.98
C LEU A 113 -15.18 7.47 -2.40
N THR A 114 -15.65 7.23 -3.63
CA THR A 114 -16.91 7.78 -4.13
C THR A 114 -18.11 7.29 -3.32
N ARG A 115 -18.14 6.01 -2.94
CA ARG A 115 -19.20 5.46 -2.08
C ARG A 115 -19.17 6.08 -0.69
N GLN A 116 -17.98 6.16 -0.08
CA GLN A 116 -17.81 6.77 1.24
C GLN A 116 -18.23 8.24 1.26
N VAL A 117 -17.82 9.00 0.23
CA VAL A 117 -18.23 10.41 0.05
C VAL A 117 -19.73 10.51 -0.12
N ALA A 118 -20.35 9.63 -0.92
CA ALA A 118 -21.79 9.60 -1.13
C ALA A 118 -22.55 9.30 0.17
N ASP A 119 -22.11 8.31 0.95
CA ASP A 119 -22.74 7.93 2.21
C ASP A 119 -22.69 9.07 3.24
N ILE A 120 -21.55 9.76 3.36
CA ILE A 120 -21.37 10.87 4.31
C ILE A 120 -22.23 12.08 3.93
N LEU A 121 -22.35 12.38 2.64
CA LEU A 121 -23.04 13.58 2.16
C LEU A 121 -24.52 13.34 1.82
N GLY A 122 -24.96 12.09 1.78
CA GLY A 122 -26.26 11.73 1.20
C GLY A 122 -26.31 11.94 -0.32
N ALA A 123 -25.15 11.93 -0.99
CA ALA A 123 -25.05 12.12 -2.44
C ALA A 123 -25.36 10.81 -3.18
N LYS A 124 -25.66 10.91 -4.48
CA LYS A 124 -25.76 9.75 -5.36
C LYS A 124 -24.37 9.40 -5.93
N PRO A 125 -23.84 8.18 -5.73
CA PRO A 125 -22.57 7.78 -6.33
C PRO A 125 -22.74 7.53 -7.84
N VAL A 126 -21.80 8.04 -8.63
CA VAL A 126 -21.70 7.84 -10.09
C VAL A 126 -20.41 7.08 -10.38
N ILE A 127 -20.54 5.77 -10.61
CA ILE A 127 -19.44 4.84 -10.91
C ILE A 127 -19.77 4.10 -12.20
N THR A 128 -18.89 4.19 -13.21
CA THR A 128 -19.16 3.71 -14.58
C THR A 128 -18.32 2.50 -15.00
N THR A 129 -17.43 2.02 -14.15
CA THR A 129 -16.52 0.91 -14.46
C THR A 129 -17.27 -0.41 -14.63
N ALA A 130 -16.99 -1.12 -15.73
CA ALA A 130 -17.70 -2.35 -16.13
C ALA A 130 -17.69 -3.47 -15.08
N THR A 131 -16.61 -3.58 -14.29
CA THR A 131 -16.48 -4.59 -13.23
C THR A 131 -17.41 -4.33 -12.04
N ASP A 132 -17.67 -3.06 -11.70
CA ASP A 132 -18.62 -2.69 -10.65
C ASP A 132 -20.07 -2.95 -11.07
N ILE A 133 -20.40 -2.75 -12.35
CA ILE A 133 -21.74 -3.03 -12.89
C ILE A 133 -22.06 -4.54 -12.83
N GLN A 134 -21.06 -5.40 -13.03
CA GLN A 134 -21.25 -6.85 -13.04
C GLN A 134 -21.04 -7.56 -11.70
N GLY A 135 -20.73 -6.81 -10.62
CA GLY A 135 -20.52 -7.38 -9.29
C GLY A 135 -19.30 -8.29 -9.16
N LEU A 136 -18.34 -8.22 -10.10
CA LEU A 136 -17.09 -8.97 -10.05
C LEU A 136 -15.97 -8.03 -9.60
N PRO A 137 -15.35 -8.22 -8.42
CA PRO A 137 -14.22 -7.39 -8.02
C PRO A 137 -13.05 -7.64 -8.98
N ALA A 138 -12.53 -6.56 -9.58
CA ALA A 138 -11.37 -6.60 -10.45
C ALA A 138 -10.13 -7.09 -9.68
N ILE A 139 -9.20 -7.78 -10.35
CA ILE A 139 -8.02 -8.38 -9.70
C ILE A 139 -7.14 -7.34 -9.01
N ASP A 140 -7.07 -6.11 -9.52
CA ASP A 140 -6.34 -5.00 -8.90
C ASP A 140 -7.02 -4.49 -7.63
N VAL A 141 -8.35 -4.54 -7.56
CA VAL A 141 -9.09 -4.25 -6.31
C VAL A 141 -8.80 -5.33 -5.27
N ILE A 142 -8.80 -6.59 -5.69
CA ILE A 142 -8.45 -7.72 -4.81
C ILE A 142 -7.01 -7.60 -4.32
N ALA A 143 -6.06 -7.33 -5.21
CA ALA A 143 -4.66 -7.13 -4.86
C ALA A 143 -4.52 -6.03 -3.80
N ARG A 144 -5.23 -4.90 -3.96
CA ARG A 144 -5.23 -3.81 -2.98
C ARG A 144 -5.79 -4.23 -1.61
N ARG A 145 -6.90 -4.98 -1.59
CA ARG A 145 -7.51 -5.50 -0.35
C ARG A 145 -6.53 -6.42 0.39
N LEU A 146 -5.87 -7.31 -0.35
CA LEU A 146 -4.87 -8.25 0.16
C LEU A 146 -3.49 -7.60 0.39
N HIS A 147 -3.40 -6.27 0.39
CA HIS A 147 -2.13 -5.54 0.52
C HIS A 147 -1.01 -6.07 -0.38
N SER A 148 -1.36 -6.45 -1.61
CA SER A 148 -0.50 -7.15 -2.57
C SER A 148 -0.21 -6.30 -3.80
N ILE A 149 1.01 -6.44 -4.34
CA ILE A 149 1.45 -5.75 -5.57
C ILE A 149 1.32 -6.70 -6.77
N PRO A 150 0.55 -6.34 -7.82
CA PRO A 150 0.51 -7.10 -9.07
C PRO A 150 1.84 -7.06 -9.81
N GLU A 151 2.38 -8.22 -10.20
CA GLU A 151 3.64 -8.35 -10.96
C GLU A 151 3.49 -9.39 -12.09
N PRO A 152 3.64 -9.02 -13.36
CA PRO A 152 3.77 -7.66 -13.85
C PRO A 152 2.41 -6.94 -13.85
N PHE A 153 2.41 -5.62 -13.58
CA PHE A 153 1.16 -4.87 -13.46
C PHE A 153 0.32 -4.85 -14.76
N HIS A 154 0.95 -4.89 -15.94
CA HIS A 154 0.21 -4.87 -17.21
C HIS A 154 -0.71 -6.10 -17.39
N ALA A 155 -0.36 -7.26 -16.79
CA ALA A 155 -1.15 -8.49 -16.88
C ALA A 155 -2.45 -8.45 -16.05
N VAL A 156 -2.66 -7.42 -15.22
CA VAL A 156 -3.95 -7.14 -14.56
C VAL A 156 -5.08 -7.07 -15.57
N LYS A 157 -4.83 -6.49 -16.75
CA LYS A 157 -5.84 -6.39 -17.81
C LYS A 157 -6.26 -7.76 -18.31
N ASP A 158 -5.31 -8.66 -18.52
CA ASP A 158 -5.56 -9.99 -19.09
C ASP A 158 -6.42 -10.83 -18.13
N VAL A 159 -6.11 -10.79 -16.84
CA VAL A 159 -6.90 -11.46 -15.81
C VAL A 159 -8.30 -10.85 -15.71
N ASN A 160 -8.42 -9.52 -15.71
CA ASN A 160 -9.73 -8.86 -15.67
C ASN A 160 -10.58 -9.18 -16.92
N MET A 161 -9.96 -9.27 -18.09
CA MET A 161 -10.66 -9.64 -19.33
C MET A 161 -11.13 -11.09 -19.32
N ALA A 162 -10.32 -12.01 -18.80
CA ALA A 162 -10.73 -13.40 -18.60
C ALA A 162 -11.92 -13.51 -17.64
N LEU A 163 -11.88 -12.79 -16.52
CA LEU A 163 -13.00 -12.71 -15.58
C LEU A 163 -14.28 -12.16 -16.25
N LEU A 164 -14.15 -11.10 -17.06
CA LEU A 164 -15.27 -10.51 -17.81
C LEU A 164 -15.89 -11.50 -18.82
N ARG A 165 -15.05 -12.32 -19.46
CA ARG A 165 -15.46 -13.35 -20.42
C ARG A 165 -15.97 -14.64 -19.79
N GLN A 166 -16.07 -14.69 -18.46
CA GLN A 166 -16.48 -15.89 -17.72
C GLN A 166 -15.51 -17.08 -17.88
N GLU A 167 -14.25 -16.81 -18.23
CA GLU A 167 -13.20 -17.81 -18.30
C GLU A 167 -12.78 -18.24 -16.88
N LYS A 168 -12.20 -19.44 -16.77
CA LYS A 168 -11.66 -19.95 -15.51
C LYS A 168 -10.30 -19.33 -15.23
N VAL A 169 -10.11 -18.92 -13.97
CA VAL A 169 -8.84 -18.37 -13.48
C VAL A 169 -8.33 -19.26 -12.36
N GLU A 170 -7.13 -19.79 -12.53
CA GLU A 170 -6.48 -20.64 -11.53
C GLU A 170 -5.75 -19.77 -10.51
N ILE A 171 -6.03 -19.99 -9.23
CA ILE A 171 -5.43 -19.26 -8.12
C ILE A 171 -4.57 -20.23 -7.32
N PHE A 172 -3.28 -19.93 -7.24
CA PHE A 172 -2.31 -20.64 -6.40
C PHE A 172 -1.85 -19.71 -5.29
N SER A 173 -1.79 -20.18 -4.05
CA SER A 173 -1.40 -19.30 -2.94
C SER A 173 -0.61 -20.02 -1.85
N GLU A 174 0.42 -19.33 -1.33
CA GLU A 174 1.08 -19.71 -0.08
C GLU A 174 0.27 -19.31 1.17
N ILE A 175 -0.80 -18.55 0.98
CA ILE A 175 -1.64 -18.02 2.05
C ILE A 175 -2.93 -18.85 2.07
N PRO A 176 -3.38 -19.32 3.25
CA PRO A 176 -4.58 -20.14 3.35
C PRO A 176 -5.79 -19.45 2.70
N ARG A 177 -6.56 -20.22 1.93
CA ARG A 177 -7.75 -19.72 1.23
C ARG A 177 -8.73 -19.04 2.19
N GLU A 178 -8.83 -19.54 3.41
CA GLU A 178 -9.69 -19.04 4.47
C GLU A 178 -9.40 -17.57 4.82
N GLU A 179 -8.13 -17.15 4.73
CA GLU A 179 -7.70 -15.76 4.98
C GLU A 179 -8.04 -14.84 3.80
N ILE A 180 -8.13 -15.39 2.60
CA ILE A 180 -8.31 -14.62 1.35
C ILE A 180 -9.80 -14.53 0.95
N LYS A 181 -10.58 -15.59 1.18
CA LYS A 181 -11.95 -15.74 0.65
C LYS A 181 -12.90 -14.61 1.01
N ALA A 182 -12.72 -13.99 2.18
CA ALA A 182 -13.54 -12.87 2.62
C ALA A 182 -13.31 -11.62 1.76
N GLN A 183 -12.11 -11.45 1.23
CA GLN A 183 -11.72 -10.31 0.41
C GLN A 183 -11.91 -10.58 -1.09
N TRP A 184 -11.84 -11.86 -1.49
CA TRP A 184 -11.96 -12.35 -2.87
C TRP A 184 -13.16 -13.29 -3.03
N THR A 185 -14.33 -12.69 -3.22
CA THR A 185 -15.57 -13.40 -3.53
C THR A 185 -15.64 -13.79 -4.99
N ASP A 186 -16.23 -14.95 -5.27
CA ASP A 186 -16.44 -15.47 -6.62
C ASP A 186 -17.91 -15.83 -6.84
N PRO A 187 -18.80 -14.84 -7.03
CA PRO A 187 -20.22 -15.10 -7.18
C PRO A 187 -20.56 -15.91 -8.44
N LYS A 188 -19.65 -15.99 -9.42
CA LYS A 188 -19.86 -16.71 -10.70
C LYS A 188 -19.12 -18.04 -10.79
N GLY A 189 -18.41 -18.47 -9.74
CA GLY A 189 -17.71 -19.77 -9.70
C GLY A 189 -16.57 -19.89 -10.72
N GLN A 190 -15.89 -18.80 -11.05
CA GLN A 190 -14.79 -18.75 -12.04
C GLN A 190 -13.41 -19.09 -11.47
N LEU A 191 -13.22 -18.96 -10.15
CA LEU A 191 -11.93 -19.16 -9.49
C LEU A 191 -11.71 -20.63 -9.15
N ILE A 192 -10.59 -21.16 -9.63
CA ILE A 192 -10.14 -22.52 -9.32
C ILE A 192 -8.97 -22.41 -8.35
N TRP A 193 -9.24 -22.67 -7.07
CA TRP A 193 -8.23 -22.64 -6.02
C TRP A 193 -7.40 -23.94 -6.03
N LYS A 194 -6.07 -23.80 -6.04
CA LYS A 194 -5.12 -24.91 -6.03
C LYS A 194 -4.02 -24.66 -5.00
N ASP A 195 -3.39 -25.73 -4.53
CA ASP A 195 -2.24 -25.62 -3.63
C ASP A 195 -1.03 -25.07 -4.39
N ILE A 196 -0.21 -24.26 -3.72
CA ILE A 196 1.00 -23.70 -4.34
C ILE A 196 2.00 -24.79 -4.76
N GLY A 197 2.03 -25.94 -4.08
CA GLY A 197 2.85 -27.09 -4.42
C GLY A 197 2.49 -27.71 -5.77
N ASP A 198 1.25 -27.53 -6.24
CA ASP A 198 0.79 -28.01 -7.55
C ASP A 198 1.18 -27.05 -8.69
N TYR A 199 1.75 -25.88 -8.38
CA TYR A 199 2.14 -24.90 -9.38
C TYR A 199 3.42 -25.32 -10.09
N THR A 200 3.27 -25.82 -11.32
CA THR A 200 4.39 -26.30 -12.15
C THR A 200 4.81 -25.33 -13.25
N GLY A 201 4.23 -24.12 -13.28
CA GLY A 201 4.50 -23.12 -14.33
C GLY A 201 3.64 -23.28 -15.59
N ALA A 202 3.31 -24.52 -15.97
CA ALA A 202 2.44 -24.79 -17.11
C ALA A 202 0.96 -24.65 -16.72
N SER A 203 0.24 -23.75 -17.38
CA SER A 203 -1.22 -23.60 -17.23
C SER A 203 -1.88 -23.45 -18.59
N LYS A 204 -2.99 -24.17 -18.81
CA LYS A 204 -3.87 -24.00 -19.97
C LYS A 204 -4.81 -22.79 -19.82
N HIS A 205 -4.86 -22.22 -18.61
CA HIS A 205 -5.72 -21.11 -18.23
C HIS A 205 -4.90 -19.92 -17.72
N ILE A 206 -5.56 -18.78 -17.49
CA ILE A 206 -4.94 -17.66 -16.77
C ILE A 206 -4.61 -18.12 -15.34
N ALA A 207 -3.34 -17.99 -14.96
CA ALA A 207 -2.86 -18.37 -13.63
C ALA A 207 -2.49 -17.12 -12.83
N VAL A 208 -3.01 -17.03 -11.61
CA VAL A 208 -2.65 -16.00 -10.63
C VAL A 208 -1.98 -16.69 -9.44
N VAL A 209 -0.77 -16.25 -9.08
CA VAL A 209 0.00 -16.80 -7.97
C VAL A 209 0.18 -15.75 -6.88
N LEU A 210 -0.41 -15.96 -5.71
CA LEU A 210 -0.23 -15.13 -4.51
C LEU A 210 0.93 -15.68 -3.67
N SER A 211 2.12 -15.11 -3.83
CA SER A 211 3.33 -15.59 -3.16
C SER A 211 4.39 -14.50 -3.03
N SER A 212 5.12 -14.54 -1.91
CA SER A 212 6.29 -13.67 -1.70
C SER A 212 7.57 -14.23 -2.35
N ARG A 213 7.52 -15.42 -2.95
CA ARG A 213 8.69 -16.12 -3.51
C ARG A 213 8.91 -15.83 -4.98
N LEU A 214 10.18 -15.80 -5.38
CA LEU A 214 10.60 -15.77 -6.77
C LEU A 214 10.60 -17.19 -7.32
N PHE A 215 10.01 -17.34 -8.51
CA PHE A 215 9.96 -18.60 -9.25
C PHE A 215 10.96 -18.56 -10.41
N PRO A 216 11.45 -19.72 -10.89
CA PRO A 216 12.21 -19.81 -12.12
C PRO A 216 11.50 -19.12 -13.29
N GLN A 217 12.27 -18.63 -14.27
CA GLN A 217 11.73 -17.83 -15.37
C GLN A 217 10.73 -18.62 -16.22
N GLU A 218 10.93 -19.93 -16.32
CA GLU A 218 10.09 -20.88 -17.06
C GLU A 218 8.75 -21.14 -16.34
N MET A 219 8.66 -20.79 -15.06
CA MET A 219 7.48 -20.97 -14.21
C MET A 219 6.79 -19.64 -13.88
N LYS A 220 6.83 -18.65 -14.78
CA LYS A 220 6.11 -17.39 -14.57
C LYS A 220 4.62 -17.56 -14.88
N PRO A 221 3.71 -17.25 -13.96
CA PRO A 221 2.28 -17.26 -14.20
C PRO A 221 1.89 -16.05 -15.04
N THR A 222 0.61 -15.95 -15.38
CA THR A 222 0.08 -14.73 -15.98
C THR A 222 0.27 -13.54 -15.06
N LEU A 223 -0.03 -13.70 -13.76
CA LEU A 223 0.09 -12.63 -12.78
C LEU A 223 0.55 -13.16 -11.42
N PHE A 224 1.59 -12.57 -10.85
CA PHE A 224 1.85 -12.67 -9.42
C PHE A 224 1.08 -11.59 -8.67
N LEU A 225 0.52 -11.96 -7.52
CA LEU A 225 0.19 -11.02 -6.47
C LEU A 225 1.26 -11.14 -5.39
N ARG A 226 2.00 -10.07 -5.14
CA ARG A 226 3.10 -10.02 -4.16
C ARG A 226 2.59 -9.44 -2.85
N PRO A 227 2.23 -10.27 -1.86
CA PRO A 227 1.73 -9.75 -0.59
C PRO A 227 2.81 -8.95 0.13
N ARG A 228 2.51 -7.72 0.54
CA ARG A 228 3.40 -6.90 1.38
C ARG A 228 3.35 -7.41 2.82
N ASN A 229 3.91 -8.60 3.05
CA ASN A 229 3.87 -9.32 4.32
C ASN A 229 5.27 -9.63 4.88
N LEU A 230 6.35 -9.13 4.28
CA LEU A 230 7.71 -9.32 4.78
C LEU A 230 8.22 -8.05 5.46
N VAL A 231 8.70 -8.16 6.69
CA VAL A 231 9.30 -7.06 7.42
C VAL A 231 10.78 -7.30 7.57
N VAL A 232 11.58 -6.33 7.11
CA VAL A 232 13.03 -6.42 7.15
C VAL A 232 13.54 -5.66 8.38
N GLY A 233 13.99 -6.41 9.37
CA GLY A 233 14.66 -5.84 10.53
C GLY A 233 16.10 -5.47 10.19
N LEU A 234 16.52 -4.24 10.49
CA LEU A 234 17.79 -3.69 10.05
C LEU A 234 18.67 -3.22 11.23
N GLY A 235 19.97 -3.46 11.08
CA GLY A 235 21.02 -3.02 11.99
C GLY A 235 22.27 -2.60 11.23
N CYS A 236 22.41 -1.32 10.87
CA CYS A 236 23.63 -0.72 10.33
C CYS A 236 24.55 -0.03 11.37
N ARG A 237 25.81 0.25 10.98
CA ARG A 237 26.70 1.24 11.63
C ARG A 237 26.28 2.67 11.21
N ARG A 238 26.71 3.71 11.94
CA ARG A 238 26.48 5.11 11.54
C ARG A 238 27.19 5.43 10.21
N GLY A 239 26.56 6.24 9.36
CA GLY A 239 27.15 6.71 8.10
C GLY A 239 27.22 5.63 7.01
N VAL A 240 26.28 4.67 7.03
CA VAL A 240 26.09 3.75 5.91
C VAL A 240 25.43 4.49 4.75
N THR A 241 25.71 4.06 3.52
CA THR A 241 25.07 4.64 2.33
C THR A 241 23.74 3.95 2.03
N VAL A 242 22.90 4.61 1.23
CA VAL A 242 21.65 4.02 0.70
C VAL A 242 21.95 2.73 -0.05
N ASP A 243 22.98 2.74 -0.89
CA ASP A 243 23.38 1.59 -1.70
C ASP A 243 23.83 0.40 -0.84
N GLU A 244 24.54 0.62 0.26
CA GLU A 244 24.93 -0.49 1.14
C GLU A 244 23.73 -1.19 1.77
N ILE A 245 22.72 -0.43 2.20
CA ILE A 245 21.49 -1.02 2.74
C ILE A 245 20.72 -1.72 1.62
N LYS A 246 20.56 -1.05 0.47
CA LYS A 246 19.86 -1.57 -0.70
C LYS A 246 20.46 -2.89 -1.17
N THR A 247 21.77 -2.95 -1.40
CA THR A 247 22.47 -4.15 -1.85
C THR A 247 22.33 -5.28 -0.83
N ALA A 248 22.45 -5.01 0.46
CA ALA A 248 22.27 -6.03 1.49
C ALA A 248 20.85 -6.65 1.46
N VAL A 249 19.82 -5.82 1.30
CA VAL A 249 18.43 -6.26 1.19
C VAL A 249 18.20 -7.05 -0.10
N GLU A 250 18.55 -6.49 -1.26
CA GLU A 250 18.37 -7.14 -2.57
C GLU A 250 19.11 -8.46 -2.65
N GLU A 251 20.35 -8.53 -2.15
CA GLU A 251 21.12 -9.75 -2.14
C GLU A 251 20.51 -10.82 -1.22
N THR A 252 20.06 -10.44 -0.02
CA THR A 252 19.37 -11.38 0.86
C THR A 252 18.12 -11.94 0.18
N PHE A 253 17.28 -11.05 -0.36
CA PHE A 253 16.02 -11.44 -1.00
C PHE A 253 16.26 -12.35 -2.20
N ARG A 254 17.25 -12.03 -3.05
CA ARG A 254 17.65 -12.89 -4.17
C ARG A 254 18.12 -14.27 -3.71
N GLN A 255 18.98 -14.34 -2.70
CA GLN A 255 19.52 -15.61 -2.20
C GLN A 255 18.43 -16.49 -1.55
N GLU A 256 17.44 -15.87 -0.90
CA GLU A 256 16.30 -16.55 -0.26
C GLU A 256 15.11 -16.75 -1.22
N ARG A 257 15.27 -16.38 -2.50
CA ARG A 257 14.22 -16.39 -3.53
C ARG A 257 12.95 -15.69 -3.06
N LEU A 258 13.08 -14.51 -2.47
CA LEU A 258 12.00 -13.63 -2.04
C LEU A 258 11.92 -12.41 -2.95
N SER A 259 10.70 -11.94 -3.20
CA SER A 259 10.45 -10.72 -3.97
C SER A 259 10.53 -9.49 -3.06
N THR A 260 11.31 -8.48 -3.46
CA THR A 260 11.38 -7.20 -2.73
C THR A 260 10.05 -6.43 -2.76
N LEU A 261 9.17 -6.72 -3.73
CA LEU A 261 7.80 -6.17 -3.77
C LEU A 261 6.93 -6.66 -2.60
N SER A 262 7.34 -7.73 -1.93
CA SER A 262 6.65 -8.27 -0.74
C SER A 262 7.09 -7.61 0.56
N ILE A 263 7.99 -6.62 0.52
CA ILE A 263 8.41 -5.88 1.72
C ILE A 263 7.30 -4.92 2.16
N ALA A 264 6.82 -5.13 3.38
CA ALA A 264 5.81 -4.30 4.05
C ALA A 264 6.42 -3.08 4.74
N ALA A 265 7.56 -3.29 5.42
CA ALA A 265 8.22 -2.29 6.24
C ALA A 265 9.69 -2.61 6.47
N PHE A 266 10.48 -1.56 6.67
CA PHE A 266 11.74 -1.65 7.40
C PHE A 266 11.49 -1.49 8.90
N SER A 267 12.28 -2.16 9.72
CA SER A 267 12.10 -2.16 11.17
C SER A 267 13.46 -2.06 11.88
N THR A 268 13.61 -1.14 12.82
CA THR A 268 14.89 -0.93 13.52
C THR A 268 14.72 -0.29 14.90
N ILE A 269 15.83 -0.03 15.59
CA ILE A 269 15.85 0.64 16.89
C ILE A 269 15.69 2.17 16.75
N ASP A 270 14.98 2.79 17.68
CA ASP A 270 14.67 4.22 17.72
C ASP A 270 15.87 5.17 17.75
N ARG A 271 17.03 4.72 18.26
CA ARG A 271 18.32 5.45 18.19
C ARG A 271 18.78 5.76 16.76
N LYS A 272 18.07 5.25 15.74
CA LYS A 272 18.32 5.46 14.31
C LYS A 272 17.26 6.30 13.61
N LYS A 273 16.41 7.01 14.35
CA LYS A 273 15.43 7.93 13.76
C LYS A 273 16.07 8.97 12.82
N ASP A 274 17.33 9.32 13.06
CA ASP A 274 18.08 10.30 12.25
C ASP A 274 18.97 9.66 11.16
N GLU A 275 18.89 8.34 10.93
CA GLU A 275 19.75 7.68 9.93
C GLU A 275 19.22 7.96 8.50
N SER A 276 19.84 8.95 7.85
CA SER A 276 19.40 9.48 6.56
C SER A 276 19.31 8.42 5.46
N ALA A 277 20.25 7.47 5.40
CA ALA A 277 20.27 6.45 4.36
C ALA A 277 19.07 5.50 4.42
N LEU A 278 18.65 5.10 5.62
CA LEU A 278 17.48 4.23 5.79
C LEU A 278 16.20 4.95 5.37
N LEU A 279 16.04 6.21 5.80
CA LEU A 279 14.87 7.01 5.45
C LEU A 279 14.81 7.32 3.94
N GLN A 280 15.95 7.60 3.31
CA GLN A 280 16.03 7.82 1.87
C GLN A 280 15.66 6.55 1.09
N LEU A 281 16.16 5.38 1.49
CA LEU A 281 15.80 4.11 0.85
C LEU A 281 14.32 3.81 1.03
N ALA A 282 13.79 3.96 2.26
CA ALA A 282 12.39 3.76 2.58
C ALA A 282 11.47 4.65 1.74
N LYS A 283 11.83 5.92 1.57
CA LYS A 283 11.11 6.86 0.69
C LYS A 283 11.19 6.42 -0.78
N ALA A 284 12.38 6.05 -1.26
CA ALA A 284 12.58 5.63 -2.64
C ALA A 284 11.80 4.35 -3.00
N TRP A 285 11.59 3.46 -2.02
CA TRP A 285 10.85 2.21 -2.20
C TRP A 285 9.38 2.31 -1.77
N GLU A 286 8.93 3.47 -1.31
CA GLU A 286 7.57 3.69 -0.79
C GLU A 286 7.19 2.69 0.31
N ILE A 287 8.11 2.49 1.25
CA ILE A 287 8.02 1.55 2.37
C ILE A 287 8.15 2.32 3.68
N SER A 288 7.32 1.97 4.68
CA SER A 288 7.39 2.58 6.01
C SER A 288 8.60 2.10 6.82
N VAL A 289 9.10 2.94 7.73
CA VAL A 289 10.11 2.55 8.73
C VAL A 289 9.49 2.54 10.12
N ARG A 290 9.64 1.43 10.83
CA ARG A 290 9.17 1.25 12.21
C ARG A 290 10.36 1.33 13.16
N PHE A 291 10.20 2.08 14.24
CA PHE A 291 11.25 2.34 15.23
C PHE A 291 10.80 1.83 16.59
N TRP A 292 11.69 1.10 17.26
CA TRP A 292 11.40 0.46 18.53
C TRP A 292 12.42 0.85 19.60
N SER A 293 11.95 1.00 20.82
CA SER A 293 12.81 1.24 21.98
C SER A 293 13.63 -0.01 22.34
N PRO A 294 14.77 0.14 23.04
CA PRO A 294 15.53 -0.99 23.56
C PRO A 294 14.69 -1.95 24.43
N ALA A 295 13.76 -1.41 25.22
CA ALA A 295 12.90 -2.19 26.10
C ALA A 295 11.91 -3.07 25.31
N GLU A 296 11.30 -2.53 24.25
CA GLU A 296 10.41 -3.32 23.39
C GLU A 296 11.16 -4.46 22.69
N LEU A 297 12.39 -4.19 22.22
CA LEU A 297 13.24 -5.21 21.60
C LEU A 297 13.68 -6.29 22.60
N ALA A 298 14.00 -5.91 23.85
CA ALA A 298 14.39 -6.84 24.90
C ALA A 298 13.25 -7.82 25.25
N ARG A 299 12.01 -7.34 25.34
CA ARG A 299 10.83 -8.21 25.56
C ARG A 299 10.70 -9.29 24.49
N VAL A 300 10.99 -8.96 23.22
CA VAL A 300 10.96 -9.97 22.14
C VAL A 300 12.03 -11.04 22.37
N ILE A 301 13.22 -10.66 22.81
CA ILE A 301 14.29 -11.63 23.07
C ILE A 301 13.92 -12.56 24.22
N GLU A 302 13.20 -12.06 25.23
CA GLU A 302 12.67 -12.88 26.34
C GLU A 302 11.57 -13.83 25.86
N GLU A 303 10.67 -13.36 25.00
CA GLU A 303 9.58 -14.16 24.41
C GLU A 303 10.08 -15.24 23.43
N PHE A 304 11.19 -15.00 22.74
CA PHE A 304 11.75 -15.88 21.70
C PHE A 304 13.19 -16.28 22.07
N PRO A 305 13.37 -17.26 22.97
CA PRO A 305 14.68 -17.66 23.51
C PRO A 305 15.63 -18.23 22.46
N GLU A 306 15.12 -18.65 21.30
CA GLU A 306 15.91 -19.12 20.17
C GLU A 306 16.65 -17.99 19.44
N LEU A 307 16.36 -16.72 19.74
CA LEU A 307 16.99 -15.58 19.10
C LEU A 307 18.46 -15.40 19.51
N ASN A 308 19.28 -15.02 18.53
CA ASN A 308 20.69 -14.78 18.77
C ASN A 308 20.89 -13.44 19.47
N TRP A 309 21.42 -13.47 20.70
CA TRP A 309 21.76 -12.26 21.44
C TRP A 309 23.27 -12.20 21.73
N SER A 310 23.80 -10.98 21.81
CA SER A 310 25.23 -10.69 22.01
C SER A 310 25.44 -9.80 23.24
N PRO A 311 26.25 -10.23 24.21
CA PRO A 311 26.59 -9.42 25.39
C PRO A 311 27.17 -8.05 25.03
N ARG A 312 28.04 -8.02 24.01
CA ARG A 312 28.66 -6.79 23.49
C ARG A 312 27.66 -5.80 22.89
N VAL A 313 26.56 -6.30 22.31
CA VAL A 313 25.48 -5.43 21.78
C VAL A 313 24.61 -4.94 22.92
N LYS A 314 24.32 -5.79 23.92
CA LYS A 314 23.58 -5.43 25.13
C LYS A 314 24.25 -4.28 25.89
N GLU A 315 25.57 -4.34 26.06
CA GLU A 315 26.36 -3.29 26.71
C GLU A 315 26.31 -1.95 25.96
N LYS A 316 26.43 -1.97 24.63
CA LYS A 316 26.47 -0.72 23.82
C LYS A 316 25.11 -0.11 23.54
N VAL A 317 24.08 -0.94 23.36
CA VAL A 317 22.80 -0.53 22.78
C VAL A 317 21.64 -0.74 23.77
N GLY A 318 21.86 -1.43 24.88
CA GLY A 318 20.85 -1.78 25.88
C GLY A 318 20.08 -3.05 25.55
N VAL A 319 20.28 -3.66 24.38
CA VAL A 319 19.59 -4.87 23.93
C VAL A 319 20.55 -5.83 23.23
N GLY A 320 20.40 -7.14 23.43
CA GLY A 320 21.31 -8.16 22.92
C GLY A 320 21.26 -8.38 21.39
N GLY A 321 20.25 -7.84 20.71
CA GLY A 321 20.08 -7.95 19.26
C GLY A 321 19.12 -6.89 18.74
N ILE A 322 19.25 -6.51 17.46
CA ILE A 322 18.42 -5.47 16.84
C ILE A 322 17.60 -6.05 15.69
N CYS A 323 18.25 -6.57 14.64
CA CYS A 323 17.58 -6.93 13.40
C CYS A 323 16.50 -8.03 13.55
N GLU A 324 16.79 -9.13 14.24
CA GLU A 324 15.80 -10.20 14.47
C GLU A 324 14.60 -9.75 15.32
N PRO A 325 14.78 -9.21 16.55
CA PRO A 325 13.64 -8.76 17.35
C PRO A 325 12.88 -7.61 16.70
N ALA A 326 13.55 -6.72 15.97
CA ALA A 326 12.88 -5.67 15.22
C ALA A 326 12.06 -6.24 14.05
N ALA A 327 12.55 -7.25 13.33
CA ALA A 327 11.78 -7.90 12.27
C ALA A 327 10.50 -8.52 12.84
N ILE A 328 10.62 -9.28 13.95
CA ILE A 328 9.50 -9.96 14.62
C ILE A 328 8.48 -8.95 15.17
N LEU A 329 8.94 -7.92 15.88
CA LEU A 329 8.04 -6.89 16.41
C LEU A 329 7.37 -6.11 15.28
N GLY A 330 8.16 -5.75 14.28
CA GLY A 330 7.68 -5.09 13.07
C GLY A 330 6.69 -5.93 12.28
N SER A 331 6.75 -7.25 12.31
CA SER A 331 5.79 -8.14 11.64
C SER A 331 4.56 -8.48 12.48
N GLY A 332 4.39 -7.85 13.65
CA GLY A 332 3.29 -8.15 14.56
C GLY A 332 3.44 -9.52 15.23
N ARG A 333 4.65 -9.85 15.68
CA ARG A 333 5.02 -11.15 16.28
C ARG A 333 4.88 -12.32 15.30
N GLY A 334 5.21 -12.07 14.03
CA GLY A 334 5.26 -13.12 13.02
C GLY A 334 6.56 -13.94 13.08
N SER A 335 6.74 -14.86 12.12
CA SER A 335 7.86 -15.81 12.12
C SER A 335 9.06 -15.33 11.32
N LEU A 336 10.28 -15.63 11.78
CA LEU A 336 11.50 -15.38 11.02
C LEU A 336 11.56 -16.31 9.81
N VAL A 337 11.67 -15.71 8.62
CA VAL A 337 11.92 -16.42 7.36
C VAL A 337 13.39 -16.36 6.95
N VAL A 338 14.10 -15.33 7.41
CA VAL A 338 15.56 -15.20 7.24
C VAL A 338 16.15 -14.79 8.58
N ARG A 339 17.00 -15.65 9.14
CA ARG A 339 17.76 -15.33 10.36
C ARG A 339 18.79 -14.23 10.09
N LYS A 340 19.41 -13.71 11.15
CA LYS A 340 20.40 -12.64 11.05
C LYS A 340 21.49 -12.95 10.02
N ARG A 341 21.58 -12.10 9.00
CA ARG A 341 22.68 -12.04 8.04
C ARG A 341 23.53 -10.81 8.30
N LYS A 342 24.84 -10.96 8.11
CA LYS A 342 25.83 -9.91 8.35
C LYS A 342 26.56 -9.58 7.07
N TYR A 343 26.45 -8.32 6.68
CA TYR A 343 27.26 -7.64 5.67
C TYR A 343 28.30 -6.77 6.40
N GLN A 344 29.19 -6.09 5.67
CA GLN A 344 30.29 -5.32 6.29
C GLN A 344 29.81 -4.32 7.34
N ARG A 345 28.84 -3.47 6.98
CA ARG A 345 28.29 -2.41 7.85
C ARG A 345 26.80 -2.53 8.11
N VAL A 346 26.15 -3.55 7.55
CA VAL A 346 24.70 -3.79 7.67
C VAL A 346 24.46 -5.20 8.19
N THR A 347 23.50 -5.35 9.10
CA THR A 347 22.93 -6.63 9.50
C THR A 347 21.44 -6.57 9.27
N LEU A 348 20.86 -7.68 8.84
CA LEU A 348 19.42 -7.74 8.60
C LEU A 348 18.86 -9.11 8.95
N ALA A 349 17.56 -9.14 9.20
CA ALA A 349 16.75 -10.34 9.31
C ALA A 349 15.40 -10.06 8.65
N VAL A 350 14.67 -11.10 8.25
CA VAL A 350 13.35 -10.95 7.62
C VAL A 350 12.34 -11.80 8.36
N ALA A 351 11.23 -11.20 8.76
CA ALA A 351 10.09 -11.89 9.35
C ALA A 351 8.86 -11.76 8.45
N ARG A 352 8.06 -12.82 8.37
CA ARG A 352 6.75 -12.78 7.73
C ARG A 352 5.70 -12.34 8.74
N ALA A 353 4.77 -11.48 8.33
CA ALA A 353 3.65 -11.03 9.15
C ALA A 353 2.74 -12.19 9.53
N ARG A 354 2.11 -12.10 10.72
CA ARG A 354 1.21 -13.14 11.23
C ARG A 354 -0.09 -13.25 10.43
N SER A 355 -0.50 -12.17 9.77
CA SER A 355 -1.63 -12.11 8.84
C SER A 355 -1.32 -11.10 7.73
N LEU A 356 -2.10 -11.17 6.65
CA LEU A 356 -2.10 -10.14 5.59
C LEU A 356 -2.64 -8.79 6.09
#